data_AF-A0A1J3JX17-F1
#
_entry.id   AF-A0A1J3JX17-F1
#
_cell.length_a   1.000
_cell.length_b   1.000
_cell.length_c   1.000
_cell.angle_alpha   90.00
_cell.angle_beta   90.00
_cell.angle_gamma   90.00
#
_symmetry.space_group_name_H-M   'P 1'
#
loop_
_entity.id
_entity.type
_entity.pdbx_description
1 polymer ?
#
loop_
_entity_poly.entity_id
_entity_poly.type
_entity_poly.pdbx_seq_one_letter_code
_entity_poly.pdbx_strand_id
1 'polypeptide(L)'
;NEQSPYNETLSGLHFSSDATFIHTGKTSRIQGIRVSRLKKPYKTLRYFPDGIRNCYDLDVDKGRKYWIRASFVYGNYDGRDVKPLFDLYLGPNLWATIDLDIRANSTREDILHIPTSNSLQICLVKTGETTPLISALELRPMGNGSYVTNSGSLKQLNGNYLSKSAYQIRYASDIYD
;
A
#
# COMPACT_ATOMS: atom_id res chain seq x y z
N ASN A 1 -16.99 -12.23 8.02
CA ASN A 1 -15.82 -13.02 7.61
C ASN A 1 -16.01 -13.35 6.15
N GLU A 2 -15.35 -12.62 5.25
CA GLU A 2 -15.21 -13.10 3.88
C GLU A 2 -13.74 -13.46 3.71
N GLN A 3 -13.52 -14.71 3.33
CA GLN A 3 -12.22 -15.31 3.11
C GLN A 3 -11.63 -14.70 1.83
N SER A 4 -10.34 -14.39 1.83
CA SER A 4 -9.64 -14.06 0.58
C SER A 4 -9.54 -15.30 -0.31
N PRO A 5 -9.60 -15.18 -1.64
CA PRO A 5 -9.67 -13.94 -2.41
C PRO A 5 -11.09 -13.36 -2.53
N TYR A 6 -11.21 -12.07 -2.85
CA TYR A 6 -12.49 -11.40 -3.07
C TYR A 6 -12.38 -10.19 -4.01
N ASN A 7 -13.49 -9.81 -4.62
CA ASN A 7 -13.62 -8.54 -5.35
C ASN A 7 -14.16 -7.45 -4.43
N GLU A 8 -13.51 -6.28 -4.40
CA GLU A 8 -13.97 -5.13 -3.64
C GLU A 8 -15.06 -4.39 -4.44
N THR A 9 -16.25 -4.26 -3.84
CA THR A 9 -17.46 -3.87 -4.59
C THR A 9 -17.45 -2.43 -5.11
N LEU A 10 -16.70 -1.52 -4.49
CA LEU A 10 -16.68 -0.11 -4.87
C LEU A 10 -15.65 0.20 -5.96
N SER A 11 -14.55 -0.53 -6.01
CA SER A 11 -13.43 -0.35 -6.94
C SER A 11 -13.34 -1.45 -7.99
N GLY A 12 -14.08 -2.54 -7.84
CA GLY A 12 -14.00 -3.71 -8.72
C GLY A 12 -12.66 -4.45 -8.67
N LEU A 13 -11.75 -4.07 -7.76
CA LEU A 13 -10.42 -4.66 -7.66
C LEU A 13 -10.45 -6.01 -6.95
N HIS A 14 -9.64 -6.94 -7.44
CA HIS A 14 -9.46 -8.25 -6.84
C HIS A 14 -8.36 -8.22 -5.77
N PHE A 15 -8.68 -8.60 -4.54
CA PHE A 15 -7.75 -8.67 -3.43
C PHE A 15 -7.58 -10.11 -2.94
N SER A 16 -6.32 -10.50 -2.71
CA SER A 16 -5.93 -11.77 -2.09
C SER A 16 -5.18 -11.54 -0.78
N SER A 17 -5.01 -12.61 0.01
CA SER A 17 -4.13 -12.57 1.17
C SER A 17 -2.70 -12.31 0.74
N ASP A 18 -1.96 -11.62 1.60
CA ASP A 18 -0.56 -11.26 1.38
C ASP A 18 0.42 -12.31 1.93
N ALA A 19 -0.10 -13.36 2.58
CA ALA A 19 0.66 -14.32 3.39
C ALA A 19 1.76 -15.08 2.63
N THR A 20 1.64 -15.24 1.32
CA THR A 20 2.64 -15.92 0.48
C THR A 20 3.79 -15.03 0.05
N PHE A 21 3.67 -13.71 0.23
CA PHE A 21 4.67 -12.73 -0.19
C PHE A 21 5.54 -12.23 0.96
N ILE A 22 5.37 -12.79 2.17
CA ILE A 22 6.01 -12.31 3.40
C ILE A 22 6.51 -13.48 4.23
N HIS A 23 7.58 -13.26 4.99
CA HIS A 23 8.15 -14.26 5.90
C HIS A 23 7.65 -14.16 7.33
N THR A 24 7.32 -12.96 7.80
CA THR A 24 7.00 -12.65 9.20
C THR A 24 5.80 -11.71 9.31
N GLY A 25 5.43 -11.37 10.54
CA GLY A 25 4.36 -10.42 10.81
C GLY A 25 3.04 -11.10 11.17
N LYS A 26 2.18 -10.32 11.83
CA LYS A 26 0.91 -10.76 12.38
C LYS A 26 -0.21 -9.93 11.76
N THR A 27 -1.41 -10.49 11.73
CA THR A 27 -2.59 -9.78 11.22
C THR A 27 -3.44 -9.28 12.38
N SER A 28 -4.06 -8.12 12.20
CA SER A 28 -5.09 -7.62 13.10
C SER A 28 -6.23 -6.98 12.32
N ARG A 29 -7.36 -6.82 13.01
CA ARG A 29 -8.49 -6.05 12.53
C ARG A 29 -8.46 -4.68 13.16
N ILE A 30 -8.72 -3.66 12.37
CA ILE A 30 -8.82 -2.30 12.88
C ILE A 30 -10.12 -2.18 13.67
N GLN A 31 -10.02 -1.65 14.88
CA GLN A 31 -11.12 -1.46 15.82
C GLN A 31 -11.21 0.03 16.14
N GLY A 32 -12.31 0.70 15.77
CA GLY A 32 -12.41 2.13 16.01
C GLY A 32 -13.59 2.81 15.35
N ILE A 33 -13.75 4.09 15.67
CA ILE A 33 -14.76 4.97 15.09
C ILE A 33 -14.50 5.08 13.57
N ARG A 34 -15.54 4.88 12.76
CA ARG A 34 -15.53 4.90 11.27
C ARG A 34 -14.92 3.67 10.57
N VAL A 35 -14.66 2.56 11.24
CA VAL A 35 -14.32 1.29 10.54
C VAL A 35 -15.38 0.88 9.52
N SER A 36 -16.66 1.22 9.76
CA SER A 36 -17.76 1.02 8.81
C SER A 36 -17.58 1.79 7.50
N ARG A 37 -16.86 2.93 7.51
CA ARG A 37 -16.59 3.76 6.33
C ARG A 37 -15.35 3.31 5.54
N LEU A 38 -14.53 2.44 6.12
CA LEU A 38 -13.36 1.91 5.43
C LEU A 38 -13.79 0.91 4.37
N LYS A 39 -13.14 0.96 3.20
CA LYS A 39 -13.25 -0.10 2.20
C LYS A 39 -12.68 -1.39 2.77
N LYS A 40 -13.15 -2.52 2.27
CA LYS A 40 -12.83 -3.86 2.81
C LYS A 40 -11.31 -4.13 2.96
N PRO A 41 -10.43 -3.77 2.00
CA PRO A 41 -8.98 -3.99 2.12
C PRO A 41 -8.35 -3.23 3.30
N TYR A 42 -8.97 -2.12 3.71
CA TYR A 42 -8.45 -1.26 4.77
C TYR A 42 -9.07 -1.56 6.14
N LYS A 43 -9.86 -2.64 6.29
CA LYS A 43 -10.43 -3.05 7.60
C LYS A 43 -9.50 -3.97 8.39
N THR A 44 -8.50 -4.53 7.73
CA THR A 44 -7.46 -5.38 8.31
C THR A 44 -6.10 -4.80 8.01
N LEU A 45 -5.10 -5.20 8.78
CA LEU A 45 -3.72 -4.85 8.54
C LEU A 45 -2.80 -6.01 8.89
N ARG A 46 -1.61 -5.99 8.31
CA ARG A 46 -0.45 -6.72 8.79
C ARG A 46 0.46 -5.76 9.55
N TYR A 47 1.00 -6.23 10.66
CA TYR A 47 1.98 -5.49 11.47
C TYR A 47 3.19 -6.38 11.76
N PHE A 48 4.34 -5.74 11.91
CA PHE A 48 5.63 -6.40 12.05
C PHE A 48 6.29 -6.01 13.38
N PRO A 49 5.92 -6.68 14.49
CA PRO A 49 6.44 -6.32 15.82
C PRO A 49 7.91 -6.73 16.00
N ASP A 50 8.35 -7.72 15.22
CA ASP A 50 9.67 -8.32 15.29
C ASP A 50 10.49 -7.96 14.04
N GLY A 51 11.81 -7.82 14.21
CA GLY A 51 12.74 -7.47 13.13
C GLY A 51 12.78 -5.98 12.80
N ILE A 52 13.92 -5.54 12.27
CA ILE A 52 14.12 -4.13 11.85
C ILE A 52 13.59 -3.90 10.44
N ARG A 53 13.79 -4.86 9.54
CA ARG A 53 13.39 -4.77 8.13
C ARG A 53 12.54 -5.98 7.76
N ASN A 54 11.30 -5.72 7.37
CA ASN A 54 10.35 -6.74 6.95
C ASN A 54 9.90 -6.45 5.52
N CYS A 55 10.08 -7.40 4.62
CA CYS A 55 9.89 -7.19 3.18
C CYS A 55 8.77 -8.08 2.63
N TYR A 56 8.07 -7.52 1.65
CA TYR A 56 7.28 -8.25 0.68
C TYR A 56 8.18 -8.66 -0.48
N ASP A 57 8.18 -9.92 -0.85
CA ASP A 57 8.83 -10.47 -2.05
C ASP A 57 7.77 -10.67 -3.12
N LEU A 58 7.84 -9.88 -4.19
CA LEU A 58 6.78 -9.78 -5.20
C LEU A 58 7.31 -10.20 -6.56
N ASP A 59 6.57 -11.07 -7.24
CA ASP A 59 6.82 -11.42 -8.64
C ASP A 59 6.33 -10.29 -9.54
N VAL A 60 7.21 -9.80 -10.41
CA VAL A 60 6.92 -8.70 -11.35
C VAL A 60 7.55 -9.01 -12.71
N ASP A 61 7.07 -8.35 -13.76
CA ASP A 61 7.66 -8.45 -15.09
C ASP A 61 8.78 -7.42 -15.22
N LYS A 62 10.02 -7.87 -15.42
CA LYS A 62 11.15 -6.98 -15.70
C LYS A 62 10.83 -6.06 -16.89
N GLY A 63 11.08 -4.77 -16.72
CA GLY A 63 10.86 -3.76 -17.77
C GLY A 63 9.40 -3.33 -17.96
N ARG A 64 8.43 -4.00 -17.32
CA ARG A 64 7.03 -3.57 -17.32
C ARG A 64 6.83 -2.47 -16.29
N LYS A 65 6.07 -1.44 -16.65
CA LYS A 65 5.73 -0.36 -15.72
C LYS A 65 4.61 -0.79 -14.79
N TYR A 66 4.76 -0.47 -13.51
CA TYR A 66 3.75 -0.71 -12.49
C TYR A 66 3.40 0.59 -11.78
N TRP A 67 2.10 0.80 -11.56
CA TRP A 67 1.62 1.67 -10.50
C TRP A 67 1.54 0.85 -9.21
N ILE A 68 2.28 1.27 -8.19
CA ILE A 68 2.36 0.58 -6.91
C ILE A 68 1.79 1.52 -5.84
N ARG A 69 0.82 1.04 -5.08
CA ARG A 69 0.22 1.78 -3.96
C ARG A 69 0.35 0.98 -2.66
N ALA A 70 0.97 1.59 -1.66
CA ALA A 70 0.96 1.09 -0.28
C ALA A 70 0.00 1.93 0.57
N SER A 71 -0.95 1.29 1.24
CA SER A 71 -1.95 1.95 2.08
C SER A 71 -1.79 1.55 3.55
N PHE A 72 -1.90 2.54 4.43
CA PHE A 72 -1.62 2.43 5.85
C PHE A 72 -2.78 2.99 6.66
N VAL A 73 -3.42 2.16 7.48
CA VAL A 73 -4.45 2.57 8.43
C VAL A 73 -4.14 1.95 9.78
N TYR A 74 -3.76 2.77 10.76
CA TYR A 74 -3.46 2.30 12.11
C TYR A 74 -4.74 1.94 12.87
N GLY A 75 -5.64 2.92 12.94
CA GLY A 75 -6.94 2.81 13.61
C GLY A 75 -6.90 2.13 14.98
N ASN A 76 -5.84 2.39 15.75
CA ASN A 76 -5.62 1.89 17.11
C ASN A 76 -5.86 0.37 17.28
N TYR A 77 -5.41 -0.43 16.31
CA TYR A 77 -5.66 -1.88 16.28
C TYR A 77 -5.12 -2.65 17.50
N ASP A 78 -4.15 -2.08 18.21
CA ASP A 78 -3.49 -2.65 19.38
C ASP A 78 -3.92 -2.01 20.71
N GLY A 79 -4.83 -1.02 20.67
CA GLY A 79 -5.36 -0.32 21.84
C GLY A 79 -4.36 0.58 22.55
N ARG A 80 -3.19 0.85 21.98
CA ARG A 80 -2.12 1.64 22.60
C ARG A 80 -2.20 3.14 22.31
N ASP A 81 -2.88 3.50 21.23
CA ASP A 81 -2.95 4.85 20.67
C ASP A 81 -1.57 5.49 20.41
N VAL A 82 -0.58 4.66 20.09
CA VAL A 82 0.77 5.10 19.71
C VAL A 82 0.89 4.97 18.20
N LYS A 83 0.85 6.11 17.51
CA LYS A 83 0.81 6.13 16.05
C LYS A 83 2.17 5.73 15.45
N PRO A 84 2.20 4.82 14.46
CA PRO A 84 3.43 4.35 13.86
C PRO A 84 4.25 5.42 13.12
N LEU A 85 5.56 5.34 13.30
CA LEU A 85 6.61 6.01 12.55
C LEU A 85 7.62 4.96 12.04
N PHE A 86 7.76 4.83 10.72
CA PHE A 86 8.67 3.87 10.09
C PHE A 86 8.95 4.28 8.63
N ASP A 87 9.96 3.67 8.02
CA ASP A 87 10.28 3.92 6.61
C ASP A 87 9.74 2.83 5.69
N LEU A 88 9.37 3.24 4.48
CA LEU A 88 8.99 2.39 3.37
C LEU A 88 10.09 2.44 2.30
N TYR A 89 10.57 1.27 1.90
CA TYR A 89 11.61 1.09 0.90
C TYR A 89 11.11 0.32 -0.31
N LEU A 90 11.61 0.70 -1.48
CA LEU A 90 11.48 -0.02 -2.74
C LEU A 90 12.84 -0.60 -3.11
N GLY A 91 13.03 -1.90 -2.87
CA GLY A 91 14.34 -2.54 -2.88
C GLY A 91 15.28 -1.83 -1.89
N PRO A 92 16.49 -1.40 -2.30
CA PRO A 92 17.41 -0.67 -1.44
C PRO A 92 17.06 0.82 -1.27
N ASN A 93 16.12 1.37 -2.04
CA ASN A 93 15.88 2.81 -2.11
C ASN A 93 14.77 3.24 -1.15
N LEU A 94 14.99 4.32 -0.40
CA LEU A 94 13.94 4.94 0.41
C LEU A 94 12.83 5.47 -0.50
N TRP A 95 11.59 5.04 -0.25
CA TRP A 95 10.41 5.51 -0.98
C TRP A 95 9.68 6.59 -0.17
N ALA A 96 9.43 6.35 1.12
CA ALA A 96 8.75 7.32 1.99
C ALA A 96 9.01 7.05 3.47
N THR A 97 8.94 8.08 4.30
CA THR A 97 8.75 7.92 5.75
C THR A 97 7.26 8.00 6.06
N ILE A 98 6.74 6.97 6.71
CA ILE A 98 5.35 6.85 7.13
C ILE A 98 5.24 7.36 8.56
N ASP A 99 4.67 8.55 8.71
CA ASP A 99 4.33 9.15 10.00
C ASP A 99 2.82 9.27 10.10
N LEU A 100 2.20 8.41 10.91
CA LEU A 100 0.73 8.40 11.07
C LEU A 100 0.23 9.42 12.11
N ASP A 101 1.13 10.09 12.85
CA ASP A 101 0.78 11.19 13.74
C ASP A 101 0.52 12.47 12.97
N ILE A 102 1.44 12.84 12.07
CA ILE A 102 1.24 13.97 11.16
C ILE A 102 0.06 13.71 10.20
N ARG A 103 -0.17 12.44 9.83
CA ARG A 103 -1.16 12.05 8.81
C ARG A 103 -2.48 11.53 9.37
N ALA A 104 -2.83 11.90 10.60
CA ALA A 104 -4.15 11.64 11.18
C ALA A 104 -4.62 10.18 11.04
N ASN A 105 -3.78 9.23 11.48
CA ASN A 105 -4.02 7.77 11.55
C ASN A 105 -4.05 7.00 10.23
N SER A 106 -3.98 7.64 9.07
CA SER A 106 -3.96 6.91 7.80
C SER A 106 -3.25 7.65 6.69
N THR A 107 -2.56 6.91 5.83
CA THR A 107 -1.96 7.48 4.63
C THR A 107 -1.83 6.46 3.52
N ARG A 108 -1.48 6.94 2.33
CA ARG A 108 -1.11 6.10 1.19
C ARG A 108 0.08 6.71 0.49
N GLU A 109 0.92 5.86 -0.07
CA GLU A 109 2.03 6.27 -0.92
C GLU A 109 1.90 5.55 -2.26
N ASP A 110 2.09 6.30 -3.34
CA ASP A 110 1.93 5.86 -4.72
C ASP A 110 3.26 6.09 -5.47
N ILE A 111 3.69 5.10 -6.26
CA ILE A 111 4.90 5.18 -7.09
C ILE A 111 4.68 4.48 -8.43
N LEU A 112 5.15 5.12 -9.49
CA LEU A 112 5.34 4.48 -10.78
C LEU A 112 6.77 3.95 -10.86
N HIS A 113 6.91 2.66 -11.10
CA HIS A 113 8.20 1.99 -11.14
C HIS A 113 8.32 1.01 -12.32
N ILE A 114 9.52 0.90 -12.87
CA ILE A 114 9.89 -0.10 -13.86
C ILE A 114 10.93 -1.02 -13.22
N PRO A 115 10.56 -2.25 -12.83
CA PRO A 115 11.49 -3.20 -12.22
C PRO A 115 12.64 -3.57 -13.16
N THR A 116 13.84 -3.66 -12.61
CA THR A 116 15.06 -4.08 -13.34
C THR A 116 15.26 -5.60 -13.31
N SER A 117 14.45 -6.31 -12.54
CA SER A 117 14.44 -7.78 -12.39
C SER A 117 13.01 -8.31 -12.33
N ASN A 118 12.82 -9.63 -12.34
CA ASN A 118 11.49 -10.25 -12.21
C ASN A 118 11.00 -10.36 -10.75
N SER A 119 11.75 -9.78 -9.81
CA SER A 119 11.38 -9.69 -8.41
C SER A 119 11.51 -8.25 -7.94
N LEU A 120 10.61 -7.86 -7.03
CA LEU A 120 10.61 -6.55 -6.41
C LEU A 120 10.34 -6.70 -4.92
N GLN A 121 11.24 -6.12 -4.12
CA GLN A 121 11.06 -6.04 -2.68
C GLN A 121 10.42 -4.72 -2.28
N ILE A 122 9.39 -4.78 -1.44
CA ILE A 122 8.84 -3.60 -0.75
C ILE A 122 8.97 -3.83 0.74
N CYS A 123 9.78 -3.01 1.41
CA CYS A 123 10.17 -3.24 2.79
C CYS A 123 9.65 -2.15 3.72
N LEU A 124 9.13 -2.57 4.86
CA LEU A 124 8.82 -1.72 5.99
C LEU A 124 9.97 -1.82 6.99
N VAL A 125 10.59 -0.68 7.30
CA VAL A 125 11.80 -0.58 8.11
C VAL A 125 11.50 0.22 9.37
N LYS A 126 11.67 -0.42 10.52
CA LYS A 126 11.53 0.18 11.84
C LYS A 126 12.66 1.20 12.07
N THR A 127 12.30 2.44 12.40
CA THR A 127 13.24 3.56 12.64
C THR A 127 13.27 4.02 14.11
N GLY A 128 12.35 3.51 14.93
CA GLY A 128 12.24 3.80 16.36
C GLY A 128 11.42 2.71 17.04
N GLU A 129 10.75 3.01 18.15
CA GLU A 129 10.06 1.98 18.95
C GLU A 129 8.74 1.47 18.37
N THR A 130 8.10 2.25 17.50
CA THR A 130 6.78 1.92 16.97
C THR A 130 6.81 0.78 15.95
N THR A 131 5.67 0.11 15.80
CA THR A 131 5.54 -1.09 14.96
C THR A 131 5.13 -0.74 13.53
N PRO A 132 5.92 -1.10 12.50
CA PRO A 132 5.51 -0.94 11.12
C PRO A 132 4.26 -1.78 10.79
N LEU A 133 3.38 -1.22 9.96
CA LEU A 133 2.17 -1.88 9.52
C LEU A 133 1.85 -1.55 8.08
N ILE A 134 1.00 -2.35 7.44
CA ILE A 134 0.43 -2.09 6.12
C ILE A 134 -0.98 -2.69 6.04
N SER A 135 -1.90 -1.95 5.44
CA SER A 135 -3.30 -2.39 5.29
C SER A 135 -3.53 -3.04 3.93
N ALA A 136 -2.98 -2.46 2.86
CA ALA A 136 -3.07 -3.03 1.52
C ALA A 136 -1.86 -2.62 0.67
N LEU A 137 -1.49 -3.50 -0.25
CA LEU A 137 -0.49 -3.27 -1.27
C LEU A 137 -1.10 -3.60 -2.64
N GLU A 138 -1.21 -2.61 -3.50
CA GLU A 138 -1.78 -2.73 -4.85
C GLU A 138 -0.63 -2.65 -5.87
N LEU A 139 -0.47 -3.67 -6.73
CA LEU A 139 0.49 -3.69 -7.83
C LEU A 139 -0.29 -3.77 -9.14
N ARG A 140 -0.22 -2.70 -9.94
CA ARG A 140 -1.03 -2.56 -11.14
C ARG A 140 -0.14 -2.40 -12.37
N PRO A 141 -0.11 -3.38 -13.27
CA PRO A 141 0.65 -3.25 -14.50
C PRO A 141 0.03 -2.18 -15.40
N MET A 142 0.85 -1.28 -15.92
CA MET A 142 0.41 -0.18 -16.77
C MET A 142 0.46 -0.53 -18.25
N GLY A 143 -0.42 0.12 -19.02
CA GLY A 143 -0.39 0.07 -20.46
C GLY A 143 0.87 0.72 -21.04
N ASN A 144 1.29 0.25 -22.21
CA ASN A 144 2.41 0.86 -22.92
C ASN A 144 2.13 2.33 -23.24
N GLY A 145 3.12 3.19 -23.07
CA GLY A 145 3.02 4.63 -23.35
C GLY A 145 2.40 5.49 -22.24
N SER A 146 1.81 4.92 -21.19
CA SER A 146 1.31 5.66 -20.03
C SER A 146 2.47 6.27 -19.23
N TYR A 147 2.41 7.57 -18.90
CA TYR A 147 3.37 8.29 -18.05
C TYR A 147 4.84 8.05 -18.44
N VAL A 148 5.24 8.44 -19.65
CA VAL A 148 6.62 8.22 -20.16
C VAL A 148 7.66 8.87 -19.23
N THR A 149 8.63 8.07 -18.78
CA THR A 149 9.67 8.48 -17.84
C THR A 149 11.03 8.37 -18.53
N ASN A 150 11.87 9.40 -18.46
CA ASN A 150 13.22 9.35 -19.04
C ASN A 150 14.18 8.49 -18.21
N SER A 151 14.04 8.48 -16.88
CA SER A 151 14.76 7.58 -15.98
C SER A 151 14.09 7.54 -14.61
N GLY A 152 14.36 6.47 -13.85
CA GLY A 152 13.96 6.35 -12.45
C GLY A 152 12.48 6.10 -12.19
N SER A 153 12.14 6.01 -10.91
CA SER A 153 10.77 5.90 -10.42
C SER A 153 10.15 7.28 -10.23
N LEU A 154 8.83 7.41 -10.45
CA LEU A 154 8.10 8.64 -10.15
C LEU A 154 7.23 8.47 -8.93
N LYS A 155 7.52 9.23 -7.87
CA LYS A 155 6.65 9.33 -6.71
C LYS A 155 5.49 10.28 -7.01
N GLN A 156 4.27 9.88 -6.66
CA GLN A 156 3.12 10.78 -6.79
C GLN A 156 3.20 11.89 -5.74
N LEU A 157 3.14 13.15 -6.17
CA LEU A 157 3.06 14.31 -5.28
C LEU A 157 1.61 14.75 -5.03
N ASN A 158 0.82 14.86 -6.09
CA ASN A 158 -0.59 15.22 -6.01
C ASN A 158 -1.40 14.49 -7.09
N GLY A 159 -2.68 14.26 -6.82
CA GLY A 159 -3.64 13.70 -7.77
C GLY A 159 -4.94 14.51 -7.71
N ASN A 160 -5.23 15.26 -8.78
CA ASN A 160 -6.45 16.04 -8.88
C ASN A 160 -7.44 15.34 -9.81
N TYR A 161 -8.63 15.06 -9.31
CA TYR A 161 -9.73 14.53 -10.11
C TYR A 161 -10.60 15.68 -10.57
N LEU A 162 -10.42 16.12 -11.82
CA LEU A 162 -11.21 17.19 -12.43
C LEU A 162 -12.50 16.60 -13.03
N SER A 163 -13.36 16.06 -12.16
CA SER A 163 -14.62 15.45 -12.58
C SER A 163 -15.83 16.10 -11.91
N LYS A 164 -17.01 15.98 -12.54
CA LYS A 164 -18.29 16.31 -11.90
C LYS A 164 -18.72 15.26 -10.86
N SER A 165 -17.97 14.16 -10.69
CA SER A 165 -18.24 13.12 -9.70
C SER A 165 -17.81 13.58 -8.31
N ALA A 166 -18.64 13.28 -7.31
CA ALA A 166 -18.33 13.51 -5.90
C ALA A 166 -17.30 12.51 -5.32
N TYR A 167 -16.85 11.53 -6.12
CA TYR A 167 -15.96 10.45 -5.67
C TYR A 167 -14.66 10.40 -6.50
N GLN A 168 -13.57 9.90 -5.88
CA GLN A 168 -12.34 9.56 -6.61
C GLN A 168 -12.66 8.53 -7.70
N ILE A 169 -12.31 8.85 -8.95
CA ILE A 169 -12.41 7.92 -10.08
C ILE A 169 -11.28 6.90 -9.93
N ARG A 170 -11.60 5.62 -10.07
CA ARG A 170 -10.67 4.50 -10.07
C ARG A 170 -11.08 3.50 -11.15
N TYR A 171 -10.30 2.46 -11.35
CA TYR A 171 -10.73 1.30 -12.12
C TYR A 171 -12.15 0.84 -11.74
N ALA A 172 -12.99 0.41 -12.68
CA ALA A 172 -12.76 0.34 -14.14
C ALA A 172 -13.03 1.67 -14.88
N SER A 173 -13.40 2.74 -14.18
CA SER A 173 -13.74 4.03 -14.80
C SER A 173 -12.51 4.84 -15.22
N ASP A 174 -11.34 4.55 -14.66
CA ASP A 174 -10.06 5.10 -15.10
C ASP A 174 -9.29 4.05 -15.89
N ILE A 175 -9.09 4.28 -17.19
CA ILE A 175 -8.40 3.35 -18.11
C ILE A 175 -6.90 3.25 -17.84
N TYR A 176 -6.34 4.19 -17.08
CA TYR A 176 -4.93 4.23 -16.69
C TYR A 176 -4.71 3.85 -15.22
N ASP A 177 -5.76 3.50 -14.49
CA ASP A 177 -5.68 2.85 -13.18
C ASP A 177 -5.80 1.34 -13.42
#